data_AF-A0AAV8XI83-F1
#
_entry.id   AF-A0AAV8XI83-F1
#
_cell.length_a   1.000
_cell.length_b   1.000
_cell.length_c   1.000
_cell.angle_alpha   90.00
_cell.angle_beta   90.00
_cell.angle_gamma   90.00
#
_symmetry.space_group_name_H-M   'P 1'
#
loop_
_entity.id
_entity.type
_entity.pdbx_description
1 polymer ?
#
loop_
_entity_poly.entity_id
_entity_poly.type
_entity_poly.pdbx_seq_one_letter_code
_entity_poly.pdbx_strand_id
1 'polypeptide(L)'
;MYMFLSDFEQFGKPPKFDKYNNILNKIGKYHIIYTVAIITLFASTSKVFKGDECRRDNQEYGYKEVCGLIANTWLPFDIDYFPAKQIYLGLQFFGIYYMYMLSANLPYVVLESVIHIAIRLDHVKERFIEALNEPNPEERRKKFNFTVEYHSRVLNYPIKCVSGTCEMNHFLDKMSPAFNMYAAASVSIQ
;
A
#
# COMPACT_ATOMS: atom_id res chain seq x y z
N MET A 1 2.12 -9.09 -3.24
CA MET A 1 2.22 -9.02 -4.71
C MET A 1 3.69 -9.00 -5.15
N TYR A 2 4.53 -8.15 -4.54
CA TYR A 2 5.97 -8.05 -4.79
C TYR A 2 6.78 -9.37 -4.79
N MET A 3 6.48 -10.32 -3.90
CA MET A 3 7.26 -11.57 -3.76
C MET A 3 7.33 -12.40 -5.05
N PHE A 4 6.27 -12.42 -5.86
CA PHE A 4 6.23 -13.23 -7.09
C PHE A 4 6.93 -12.56 -8.26
N LEU A 5 6.86 -11.21 -8.35
CA LEU A 5 7.59 -10.46 -9.38
C LEU A 5 9.11 -10.44 -9.13
N SER A 6 9.52 -10.80 -7.92
CA SER A 6 10.91 -10.88 -7.48
C SER A 6 11.51 -12.29 -7.56
N ASP A 7 10.77 -13.28 -8.06
CA ASP A 7 11.32 -14.60 -8.32
C ASP A 7 12.18 -14.56 -9.59
N PHE A 8 13.47 -14.83 -9.43
CA PHE A 8 14.46 -14.82 -10.51
C PHE A 8 15.01 -16.22 -10.81
N GLU A 9 14.54 -17.27 -10.15
CA GLU A 9 15.14 -18.60 -10.25
C GLU A 9 15.08 -19.15 -11.69
N GLN A 10 13.98 -18.90 -12.40
CA GLN A 10 13.75 -19.52 -13.71
C GLN A 10 14.16 -18.66 -14.91
N PHE A 11 14.00 -17.35 -14.84
CA PHE A 11 14.21 -16.44 -15.98
C PHE A 11 15.37 -15.46 -15.78
N GLY A 12 16.02 -15.52 -14.62
CA GLY A 12 17.07 -14.60 -14.24
C GLY A 12 16.55 -13.20 -13.91
N LYS A 13 17.47 -12.37 -13.45
CA LYS A 13 17.23 -11.00 -13.00
C LYS A 13 17.31 -10.01 -14.16
N PRO A 14 16.31 -9.12 -14.36
CA PRO A 14 16.40 -8.05 -15.34
C PRO A 14 17.60 -7.12 -15.06
N PRO A 15 18.33 -6.65 -16.10
CA PRO A 15 19.59 -5.90 -15.91
C PRO A 15 19.40 -4.57 -15.16
N LYS A 16 18.22 -3.97 -15.24
CA LYS A 16 17.90 -2.68 -14.58
C LYS A 16 17.16 -2.84 -13.25
N PHE A 17 16.86 -4.07 -12.81
CA PHE A 17 15.99 -4.32 -11.66
C PHE A 17 16.48 -3.63 -10.39
N ASP A 18 17.77 -3.77 -10.04
CA ASP A 18 18.33 -3.19 -8.80
C ASP A 18 18.25 -1.67 -8.75
N LYS A 19 18.51 -1.04 -9.90
CA LYS A 19 18.45 0.42 -10.02
C LYS A 19 17.04 0.91 -9.71
N TYR A 20 16.02 0.33 -10.33
CA TYR A 20 14.64 0.71 -10.09
C TYR A 20 14.16 0.33 -8.68
N ASN A 21 14.54 -0.85 -8.18
CA ASN A 21 14.18 -1.28 -6.83
C ASN A 21 14.74 -0.33 -5.76
N ASN A 22 15.97 0.14 -5.92
CA ASN A 22 16.57 1.12 -5.00
C ASN A 22 15.86 2.48 -5.08
N ILE A 23 15.49 2.94 -6.29
CA ILE A 23 14.71 4.17 -6.47
C ILE A 23 13.34 4.04 -5.80
N LEU A 24 12.63 2.94 -6.04
CA LEU A 24 11.32 2.67 -5.45
C LEU A 24 11.41 2.62 -3.92
N ASN A 25 12.37 1.91 -3.36
CA ASN A 25 12.59 1.85 -1.90
C ASN A 25 12.84 3.25 -1.30
N LYS A 26 13.62 4.12 -1.97
CA LYS A 26 13.80 5.50 -1.54
C LYS A 26 12.49 6.28 -1.57
N ILE A 27 11.75 6.21 -2.68
CA ILE A 27 10.45 6.87 -2.82
C ILE A 27 9.46 6.36 -1.77
N GLY A 28 9.45 5.06 -1.48
CA GLY A 28 8.58 4.45 -0.48
C GLY A 28 8.86 4.98 0.93
N LYS A 29 10.14 5.13 1.31
CA LYS A 29 10.51 5.76 2.57
C LYS A 29 10.02 7.21 2.67
N TYR A 30 10.21 8.01 1.61
CA TYR A 30 9.70 9.38 1.58
C TYR A 30 8.18 9.43 1.63
N HIS A 31 7.48 8.53 0.92
CA HIS A 31 6.02 8.42 0.91
C HIS A 31 5.45 8.14 2.30
N ILE A 32 6.06 7.22 3.05
CA ILE A 32 5.64 6.91 4.42
C ILE A 32 5.83 8.12 5.33
N ILE A 33 7.01 8.75 5.30
CA ILE A 33 7.30 9.94 6.13
C ILE A 33 6.31 11.07 5.81
N TYR A 34 6.10 11.34 4.52
CA TYR A 34 5.16 12.35 4.04
C TYR A 34 3.72 12.08 4.49
N THR A 35 3.27 10.83 4.37
CA THR A 35 1.91 10.40 4.78
C THR A 35 1.73 10.59 6.29
N VAL A 36 2.68 10.15 7.10
CA VAL A 36 2.63 10.32 8.57
C VAL A 36 2.63 11.81 8.95
N ALA A 37 3.43 12.64 8.30
CA ALA A 37 3.47 14.07 8.54
C ALA A 37 2.12 14.75 8.24
N ILE A 38 1.48 14.40 7.13
CA ILE A 38 0.15 14.92 6.76
C ILE A 38 -0.93 14.49 7.75
N ILE A 39 -0.97 13.20 8.12
CA ILE A 39 -1.96 12.71 9.09
C ILE A 39 -1.78 13.43 10.43
N THR A 40 -0.53 13.62 10.87
CA THR A 40 -0.21 14.33 12.11
C THR A 40 -0.63 15.80 12.04
N LEU A 41 -0.36 16.49 10.93
CA LEU A 41 -0.81 17.88 10.70
C LEU A 41 -2.34 17.98 10.69
N PHE A 42 -3.03 17.06 10.02
CA PHE A 42 -4.49 17.01 9.98
C PHE A 42 -5.08 16.77 11.37
N ALA A 43 -4.52 15.82 12.13
CA ALA A 43 -4.95 15.57 13.51
C ALA A 43 -4.71 16.79 14.41
N SER A 44 -3.58 17.49 14.23
CA SER A 44 -3.21 18.67 15.02
C SER A 44 -4.10 19.89 14.71
N THR A 45 -4.61 20.00 13.48
CA THR A 45 -5.52 21.08 13.06
C THR A 45 -7.00 20.75 13.31
N SER A 46 -7.29 19.54 13.81
CA SER A 46 -8.66 19.09 14.04
C SER A 46 -9.36 19.87 15.16
N LYS A 47 -10.70 19.77 15.18
CA LYS A 47 -11.59 20.46 16.13
C LYS A 47 -11.39 20.06 17.59
N VAL A 48 -10.48 19.14 17.90
CA VAL A 48 -10.13 18.76 19.28
C VAL A 48 -9.77 20.00 20.11
N PHE A 49 -9.08 20.99 19.51
CA PHE A 49 -8.72 22.23 20.20
C PHE A 49 -9.81 23.31 20.20
N LYS A 50 -10.92 23.10 19.48
CA LYS A 50 -12.06 24.04 19.35
C LYS A 50 -13.27 23.61 20.19
N GLY A 51 -13.02 22.99 21.34
CA GLY A 51 -14.09 22.49 22.21
C GLY A 51 -15.07 23.58 22.67
N ASP A 52 -14.59 24.81 22.88
CA ASP A 52 -15.43 25.92 23.34
C ASP A 52 -16.36 26.46 22.25
N GLU A 53 -15.87 26.55 21.02
CA GLU A 53 -16.66 26.93 19.85
C GLU A 53 -17.83 25.94 19.65
N CYS A 54 -17.54 24.64 19.70
CA CYS A 54 -18.56 23.59 19.62
C CYS A 54 -19.60 23.67 20.76
N ARG A 55 -19.17 23.94 22.00
CA ARG A 55 -20.10 24.05 23.14
C ARG A 55 -21.04 25.24 22.99
N ARG A 56 -20.53 26.36 22.46
CA ARG A 56 -21.35 27.53 22.14
C ARG A 56 -22.37 27.23 21.05
N ASP A 57 -21.96 26.57 19.97
CA ASP A 57 -22.86 26.22 18.87
C ASP A 57 -23.95 25.24 19.32
N ASN A 58 -23.61 24.27 20.18
CA ASN A 58 -24.60 23.37 20.78
C ASN A 58 -25.66 24.14 21.60
N GLN A 59 -25.27 25.19 22.31
CA GLN A 59 -26.20 26.03 23.08
C GLN A 59 -27.05 26.92 22.19
N GLU A 60 -26.48 27.49 21.13
CA GLU A 60 -27.16 28.43 20.23
C GLU A 60 -28.16 27.72 19.32
N TYR A 61 -27.79 26.57 18.74
CA TYR A 61 -28.61 25.84 17.77
C TYR A 61 -29.35 24.64 18.37
N GLY A 62 -29.12 24.33 19.65
CA GLY A 62 -29.74 23.18 20.32
C GLY A 62 -29.19 21.82 19.88
N TYR A 63 -27.98 21.79 19.31
CA TYR A 63 -27.32 20.54 18.95
C TYR A 63 -26.83 19.77 20.18
N LYS A 64 -26.76 18.44 20.05
CA LYS A 64 -26.24 17.52 21.08
C LYS A 64 -24.96 16.83 20.59
N GLU A 65 -24.07 17.59 19.96
CA GLU A 65 -22.80 17.03 19.48
C GLU A 65 -21.80 16.88 20.63
N VAL A 66 -21.00 15.83 20.59
CA VAL A 66 -19.92 15.64 21.57
C VAL A 66 -18.72 16.50 21.16
N CYS A 67 -18.46 17.56 21.92
CA CYS A 67 -17.37 18.48 21.64
C CYS A 67 -16.00 17.90 22.01
N GLY A 68 -14.95 18.29 21.29
CA GLY A 68 -13.56 17.83 21.56
C GLY A 68 -13.23 16.46 20.97
N LEU A 69 -13.98 16.01 19.97
CA LEU A 69 -13.65 14.84 19.14
C LEU A 69 -12.97 15.29 17.82
N ILE A 70 -12.28 14.37 17.16
CA ILE A 70 -11.62 14.66 15.86
C ILE A 70 -12.67 14.85 14.77
N ALA A 71 -13.71 14.01 14.78
CA ALA A 71 -14.85 14.08 13.88
C ALA A 71 -16.16 14.14 14.67
N ASN A 72 -17.09 14.97 14.20
CA ASN A 72 -18.45 15.03 14.73
C ASN A 72 -19.09 13.66 14.57
N THR A 73 -19.42 13.02 15.69
CA THR A 73 -20.11 11.73 15.68
C THR A 73 -21.40 11.86 16.46
N TRP A 74 -22.49 11.43 15.82
CA TRP A 74 -23.79 11.36 16.46
C TRP A 74 -23.91 10.01 17.17
N LEU A 75 -24.05 10.03 18.49
CA LEU A 75 -24.21 8.84 19.33
C LEU A 75 -25.53 8.94 20.10
N PRO A 76 -26.26 7.82 20.27
CA PRO A 76 -27.52 7.82 21.03
C PRO A 76 -27.31 7.84 22.55
N PHE A 77 -26.06 7.84 23.03
CA PHE A 77 -25.68 7.91 24.43
C PHE A 77 -24.69 9.05 24.64
N ASP A 78 -24.76 9.70 25.80
CA ASP A 78 -23.83 10.76 26.18
C ASP A 78 -22.48 10.14 26.56
N ILE A 79 -21.41 10.61 25.93
CA ILE A 79 -20.03 10.21 26.20
C ILE A 79 -19.18 11.36 26.72
N ASP A 80 -19.78 12.51 27.08
CA ASP A 80 -19.05 13.69 27.55
C ASP A 80 -18.60 13.58 29.01
N TYR A 81 -18.09 12.40 29.40
CA TYR A 81 -17.52 12.15 30.71
C TYR A 81 -16.20 11.37 30.62
N PHE A 82 -15.33 11.60 31.61
CA PHE A 82 -14.08 10.87 31.75
C PHE A 82 -14.37 9.48 32.37
N PRO A 83 -13.82 8.37 31.83
CA PRO A 83 -12.82 8.26 30.75
C PRO A 83 -13.41 7.93 29.37
N ALA A 84 -14.73 7.74 29.23
CA ALA A 84 -15.38 7.28 28.00
C ALA A 84 -15.01 8.15 26.79
N LYS A 85 -14.99 9.47 26.95
CA LYS A 85 -14.57 10.43 25.92
C LYS A 85 -13.15 10.17 25.39
N GLN A 86 -12.21 9.89 26.27
CA GLN A 86 -10.79 9.67 25.91
C GLN A 86 -10.61 8.35 25.16
N ILE A 87 -11.33 7.31 25.58
CA ILE A 87 -11.35 6.02 24.89
C ILE A 87 -11.88 6.20 23.46
N TYR A 88 -12.99 6.93 23.32
CA TYR A 88 -13.60 7.18 22.02
C TYR A 88 -12.72 8.04 21.10
N LEU A 89 -12.10 9.08 21.65
CA LEU A 89 -11.11 9.90 20.94
C LEU A 89 -9.93 9.06 20.43
N GLY A 90 -9.39 8.18 21.29
CA GLY A 90 -8.33 7.25 20.90
C GLY A 90 -8.74 6.30 19.78
N LEU A 91 -9.97 5.79 19.82
CA LEU A 91 -10.53 4.94 18.78
C LEU A 91 -10.70 5.70 17.45
N GLN A 92 -11.20 6.94 17.49
CA GLN A 92 -11.29 7.79 16.30
C GLN A 92 -9.91 8.06 15.69
N PHE A 93 -8.93 8.42 16.52
CA PHE A 93 -7.58 8.68 16.06
C PHE A 93 -6.95 7.43 15.41
N PHE A 94 -7.08 6.27 16.05
CA PHE A 94 -6.63 5.00 15.52
C PHE A 94 -7.32 4.68 14.19
N GLY A 95 -8.65 4.77 14.13
CA GLY A 95 -9.42 4.50 12.92
C GLY A 95 -9.01 5.40 11.75
N ILE A 96 -8.91 6.71 12.00
CA ILE A 96 -8.45 7.70 11.01
C ILE A 96 -7.04 7.36 10.54
N TYR A 97 -6.10 7.16 11.48
CA TYR A 97 -4.71 6.83 11.14
C TYR A 97 -4.61 5.61 10.21
N TYR A 98 -5.27 4.51 10.55
CA TYR A 98 -5.24 3.28 9.75
C TYR A 98 -5.93 3.46 8.40
N MET A 99 -7.08 4.13 8.34
CA MET A 99 -7.79 4.38 7.09
C MET A 99 -6.96 5.22 6.12
N TYR A 100 -6.33 6.29 6.60
CA TYR A 100 -5.46 7.13 5.77
C TYR A 100 -4.18 6.41 5.36
N MET A 101 -3.54 5.66 6.26
CA MET A 101 -2.36 4.86 5.92
C MET A 101 -2.67 3.81 4.86
N LEU A 102 -3.79 3.08 5.00
CA LEU A 102 -4.20 2.10 4.01
C LEU A 102 -4.47 2.76 2.65
N SER A 103 -5.24 3.85 2.65
CA SER A 103 -5.62 4.57 1.43
C SER A 103 -4.41 5.19 0.72
N ALA A 104 -3.42 5.69 1.46
CA ALA A 104 -2.19 6.26 0.90
C ALA A 104 -1.23 5.18 0.36
N ASN A 105 -1.17 4.00 0.98
CA ASN A 105 -0.27 2.93 0.54
C ASN A 105 -0.82 2.14 -0.66
N LEU A 106 -2.15 2.01 -0.80
CA LEU A 106 -2.76 1.29 -1.91
C LEU A 106 -2.29 1.76 -3.31
N PRO A 107 -2.35 3.06 -3.67
CA PRO A 107 -1.87 3.52 -4.97
C PRO A 107 -0.36 3.33 -5.14
N TYR A 108 0.41 3.43 -4.06
CA TYR A 108 1.86 3.19 -4.10
C TYR A 108 2.18 1.73 -4.46
N VAL A 109 1.48 0.76 -3.87
CA VAL A 109 1.62 -0.67 -4.19
C VAL A 109 1.25 -0.95 -5.65
N VAL A 110 0.21 -0.28 -6.18
CA VAL A 110 -0.18 -0.40 -7.60
C VAL A 110 0.92 0.16 -8.50
N LEU A 111 1.45 1.35 -8.20
CA LEU A 111 2.54 1.97 -8.94
C LEU A 111 3.79 1.09 -8.98
N GLU A 112 4.22 0.60 -7.81
CA GLU A 112 5.36 -0.31 -7.67
C GLU A 112 5.18 -1.56 -8.53
N SER A 113 3.99 -2.16 -8.47
CA SER A 113 3.64 -3.35 -9.26
C SER A 113 3.71 -3.10 -10.76
N VAL A 114 3.16 -1.97 -11.25
CA VAL A 114 3.20 -1.60 -12.66
C VAL A 114 4.63 -1.41 -13.15
N ILE A 115 5.48 -0.76 -12.35
CA ILE A 115 6.89 -0.54 -12.71
C ILE A 115 7.65 -1.87 -12.80
N HIS A 116 7.43 -2.80 -11.86
CA HIS A 116 8.03 -4.12 -11.95
C HIS A 116 7.58 -4.93 -13.16
N ILE A 117 6.28 -4.85 -13.52
CA ILE A 117 5.75 -5.48 -14.75
C ILE A 117 6.42 -4.87 -15.98
N ALA A 118 6.53 -3.54 -16.06
CA ALA A 118 7.18 -2.86 -17.17
C ALA A 118 8.65 -3.31 -17.35
N ILE A 119 9.42 -3.38 -16.26
CA ILE A 119 10.81 -3.86 -16.28
C ILE A 119 10.90 -5.32 -16.78
N ARG A 120 9.93 -6.17 -16.40
CA ARG A 120 9.88 -7.56 -16.87
C ARG A 120 9.56 -7.66 -18.35
N LEU A 121 8.62 -6.84 -18.85
CA LEU A 121 8.30 -6.78 -20.27
C LEU A 121 9.49 -6.26 -21.10
N ASP A 122 10.22 -5.27 -20.60
CA ASP A 122 11.46 -4.79 -21.23
C ASP A 122 12.51 -5.91 -21.31
N HIS A 123 12.67 -6.69 -20.24
CA HIS A 123 13.58 -7.85 -20.26
C HIS A 123 13.13 -8.93 -21.26
N VAL A 124 11.83 -9.22 -21.35
CA VAL A 124 11.29 -10.15 -22.38
C VAL A 124 11.62 -9.64 -23.78
N LYS A 125 11.47 -8.34 -24.03
CA LYS A 125 11.81 -7.71 -25.32
C LYS A 125 13.30 -7.88 -25.66
N GLU A 126 14.18 -7.62 -24.70
CA GLU A 126 15.64 -7.81 -24.88
C GLU A 126 15.95 -9.28 -25.24
N ARG A 127 15.32 -10.24 -24.55
CA ARG A 127 15.48 -11.68 -24.85
C ARG A 127 14.97 -12.08 -26.23
N PHE A 128 13.90 -11.47 -26.73
CA PHE A 128 13.42 -11.73 -28.09
C PHE A 128 14.44 -11.26 -29.12
N ILE A 129 15.02 -10.07 -28.92
CA ILE A 129 16.07 -9.54 -29.81
C ILE A 129 17.30 -10.46 -29.78
N GLU A 130 17.72 -10.92 -28.59
CA GLU A 130 18.81 -11.90 -28.43
C GLU A 130 18.52 -13.21 -29.18
N ALA A 131 17.31 -13.75 -29.05
CA ALA A 131 16.92 -15.00 -29.70
C ALA A 131 16.89 -14.87 -31.23
N LEU A 132 16.40 -13.74 -31.76
CA LEU A 132 16.31 -13.50 -33.20
C LEU A 132 17.68 -13.28 -33.86
N ASN A 133 18.62 -12.67 -33.13
CA ASN A 133 19.98 -12.40 -33.61
C ASN A 133 20.92 -13.63 -33.52
N GLU A 134 20.45 -14.75 -32.98
CA GLU A 134 21.27 -15.96 -32.84
C GLU A 134 21.56 -16.62 -34.21
N PRO A 135 22.85 -16.74 -34.62
CA PRO A 135 23.19 -17.29 -35.94
C PRO A 135 22.80 -18.76 -36.08
N ASN A 136 22.99 -19.58 -35.05
CA ASN A 136 22.69 -21.01 -35.12
C ASN A 136 21.16 -21.23 -35.09
N PRO A 137 20.57 -21.88 -36.11
CA PRO A 137 19.11 -22.10 -36.18
C PRO A 137 18.56 -22.95 -35.04
N GLU A 138 19.31 -23.93 -34.51
CA GLU A 138 18.84 -24.77 -33.40
C GLU A 138 18.78 -24.00 -32.08
N GLU A 139 19.86 -23.28 -31.75
CA GLU A 139 19.93 -22.43 -30.56
C GLU A 139 18.95 -21.27 -30.63
N ARG A 140 18.77 -20.68 -31.82
CA ARG A 140 17.74 -19.66 -32.07
C ARG A 140 16.35 -20.17 -31.74
N ARG A 141 15.99 -21.37 -32.23
CA ARG A 141 14.68 -21.98 -31.92
C ARG A 141 14.52 -22.22 -30.43
N LYS A 142 15.56 -22.71 -29.74
CA LYS A 142 15.55 -22.96 -28.30
C LYS A 142 15.37 -21.66 -27.49
N LYS A 143 16.16 -20.63 -27.79
CA LYS A 143 16.07 -19.30 -27.15
C LYS A 143 14.73 -18.63 -27.42
N PHE A 144 14.20 -18.77 -28.63
CA PHE A 144 12.91 -18.22 -29.01
C PHE A 144 11.78 -18.90 -28.23
N ASN A 145 11.75 -20.23 -28.18
CA ASN A 145 10.75 -20.98 -27.42
C ASN A 145 10.81 -20.64 -25.92
N PHE A 146 12.00 -20.56 -25.34
CA PHE A 146 12.18 -20.12 -23.95
C PHE A 146 11.63 -18.71 -23.71
N THR A 147 11.85 -17.80 -24.65
CA THR A 147 11.36 -16.41 -24.54
C THR A 147 9.84 -16.32 -24.70
N VAL A 148 9.25 -17.12 -25.58
CA VAL A 148 7.79 -17.25 -25.71
C VAL A 148 7.18 -17.80 -24.42
N GLU A 149 7.80 -18.80 -23.80
CA GLU A 149 7.38 -19.32 -22.50
C GLU A 149 7.48 -18.24 -21.42
N TYR A 150 8.59 -17.50 -21.36
CA TYR A 150 8.76 -16.39 -20.42
C TYR A 150 7.69 -15.31 -20.63
N HIS A 151 7.45 -14.88 -21.87
CA HIS A 151 6.41 -13.91 -22.22
C HIS A 151 5.01 -14.39 -21.80
N SER A 152 4.68 -15.64 -22.12
CA SER A 152 3.44 -16.28 -21.73
C SER A 152 3.27 -16.27 -20.21
N ARG A 153 4.31 -16.55 -19.43
CA ARG A 153 4.20 -16.51 -17.96
C ARG A 153 4.10 -15.11 -17.38
N VAL A 154 4.70 -14.11 -18.01
CA VAL A 154 4.57 -12.71 -17.60
C VAL A 154 3.14 -12.20 -17.88
N LEU A 155 2.55 -12.57 -19.02
CA LEU A 155 1.19 -12.15 -19.42
C LEU A 155 0.07 -12.99 -18.81
N ASN A 156 0.21 -14.31 -18.84
CA ASN A 156 -0.70 -15.27 -18.21
C ASN A 156 -0.40 -15.44 -16.72
N TYR A 157 0.38 -14.52 -16.13
CA TYR A 157 0.43 -14.43 -14.70
C TYR A 157 -1.02 -14.29 -14.23
N PRO A 158 -1.52 -15.23 -13.40
CA PRO A 158 -2.91 -15.25 -13.06
C PRO A 158 -3.19 -14.00 -12.22
N ILE A 159 -3.67 -12.96 -12.88
CA ILE A 159 -4.64 -12.08 -12.25
C ILE A 159 -5.86 -12.98 -12.07
N LYS A 160 -5.86 -13.79 -11.00
CA LYS A 160 -7.08 -14.44 -10.49
C LYS A 160 -7.97 -13.29 -9.99
N CYS A 161 -8.53 -12.53 -10.92
CA CYS A 161 -9.74 -11.79 -10.69
C CYS A 161 -10.84 -12.85 -10.62
N VAL A 162 -11.18 -13.27 -9.41
CA VAL A 162 -12.40 -14.02 -9.18
C VAL A 162 -13.54 -13.08 -9.55
N SER A 163 -14.28 -13.46 -10.59
CA SER A 163 -15.54 -12.87 -11.02
C SER A 163 -16.47 -12.60 -9.82
N GLY A 164 -16.44 -11.37 -9.32
CA GLY A 164 -17.40 -10.80 -8.35
C GLY A 164 -16.89 -10.60 -6.93
N THR A 165 -15.93 -11.40 -6.45
CA THR A 165 -15.34 -11.25 -5.11
C THR A 165 -13.90 -11.72 -5.15
N CYS A 166 -12.93 -10.81 -5.18
CA CYS A 166 -11.56 -11.15 -4.82
C CYS A 166 -11.56 -11.57 -3.34
N GLU A 167 -11.59 -12.87 -3.05
CA GLU A 167 -11.34 -13.36 -1.70
C GLU A 167 -9.95 -12.90 -1.26
N MET A 168 -9.95 -11.93 -0.35
CA MET A 168 -8.76 -11.36 0.27
C MET A 168 -8.18 -12.29 1.36
N ASN A 169 -8.69 -13.51 1.51
CA ASN A 169 -8.31 -14.41 2.61
C ASN A 169 -6.88 -14.93 2.45
N HIS A 170 -6.45 -15.31 1.23
CA HIS A 170 -5.06 -15.75 1.02
C HIS A 170 -4.05 -14.59 1.04
N PHE A 171 -4.50 -13.36 0.78
CA PHE A 171 -3.65 -12.17 0.82
C PHE A 171 -3.46 -11.65 2.24
N LEU A 172 -4.48 -11.76 3.10
CA LEU A 172 -4.39 -11.43 4.54
C LEU A 172 -3.56 -12.48 5.31
N ASP A 173 -3.70 -13.77 5.00
CA ASP A 173 -2.88 -14.83 5.62
C ASP A 173 -1.39 -14.70 5.30
N LYS A 174 -1.02 -14.19 4.11
CA LYS A 174 0.38 -13.92 3.74
C LYS A 174 0.85 -12.50 4.08
N MET A 175 -0.04 -11.57 4.42
CA MET A 175 0.33 -10.23 4.92
C MET A 175 0.55 -10.18 6.43
N SER A 176 0.04 -11.14 7.20
CA SER A 176 0.31 -11.25 8.64
C SER A 176 1.82 -11.14 9.01
N PRO A 177 2.76 -11.81 8.30
CA PRO A 177 4.19 -11.62 8.60
C PRO A 177 4.78 -10.31 8.07
N ALA A 178 4.23 -9.72 7.00
CA ALA A 178 4.70 -8.43 6.48
C ALA A 178 4.28 -7.26 7.37
N PHE A 179 3.09 -7.33 7.98
CA PHE A 179 2.63 -6.37 8.98
C PHE A 179 3.49 -6.42 10.26
N ASN A 180 3.94 -7.61 10.67
CA ASN A 180 4.89 -7.77 11.76
C ASN A 180 6.28 -7.19 11.47
N MET A 181 6.70 -7.13 10.20
CA MET A 181 7.99 -6.53 9.83
C MET A 181 7.96 -5.00 9.87
N TYR A 182 6.82 -4.37 9.54
CA TYR A 182 6.63 -2.93 9.72
C TYR A 182 6.43 -2.54 11.21
N ALA A 183 5.79 -3.39 12.01
CA ALA A 183 5.72 -3.21 13.47
C ALA A 183 7.09 -3.36 14.16
N ALA A 184 7.97 -4.23 13.64
CA ALA A 184 9.34 -4.37 14.13
C ALA A 184 10.23 -3.16 13.77
N ALA A 185 10.03 -2.54 12.60
CA ALA A 185 10.77 -1.35 12.19
C ALA A 185 10.43 -0.10 13.02
N SER A 186 9.25 -0.03 13.63
CA SER A 186 8.88 1.04 14.57
C SER A 186 9.45 0.88 15.98
N VAL A 187 10.00 -0.29 16.34
CA VAL A 187 10.60 -0.55 17.66
C VAL A 187 12.12 -0.30 17.67
N SER A 188 12.76 -0.18 16.50
CA SER A 188 14.21 0.06 16.38
C SER A 188 14.62 1.54 16.22
N ILE A 189 13.72 2.48 16.55
CA ILE A 189 14.01 3.94 16.55
C ILE A 189 13.81 4.52 17.97
N GLN A 190 14.02 3.70 19.00
CA GLN A 190 14.29 4.13 20.39
C GLN A 190 15.66 3.61 20.79
#